data_AF-A0AA88I5G0-F1
#
_entry.id   AF-A0AA88I5G0-F1
#
_cell.length_a   1.000
_cell.length_b   1.000
_cell.length_c   1.000
_cell.angle_alpha   90.00
_cell.angle_beta   90.00
_cell.angle_gamma   90.00
#
_symmetry.space_group_name_H-M   'P 1'
#
loop_
_entity.id
_entity.type
_entity.pdbx_description
1 polymer ?
#
loop_
_entity_poly.entity_id
_entity_poly.type
_entity_poly.pdbx_seq_one_letter_code
_entity_poly.pdbx_strand_id
1 'polypeptide(L)'
;MTDSFGNNSESSNHGGQSKLKMEVVCVIDLHLADDCLHSRKKAYEAINQACISANANCTYVQRKAKGGLALYMCNGLPDTARGGLSRNHDGISESLLFTLDLKFEKLDYGEVSVLEAFYNADVAIVDLSVQVQQRALSYHLGIRESFKMHQNILVCHNRNREVTYSLKKTCGNSMFVPYQPDENDFVVFLDIEHGLQSDVKSSLLIKIERMLKDFDIQSKAHMKEKFLADLRKARETSSGEELAKTLHNMRKRLDDPNILSADVVFNMLISLREVQVHARFTGDTESLNKAVEKLDYDAMVQLVSDLKTLPNSSKYIATSAIRHLYAFALNRRNKEGDREKALKEILAALNSQENQVPDMFGLCGRIYKDKFVESGHTDMESLKQAVHWYRKGFEIQPNEFAGINLATLLVIDGNDFSKSEELQHICMVLNKLIGKKGSLSSLTEYWDVATFFEICVLAEDFAKAIQAAECMFKLNAPPWHLKSTIGNISLINRFRKRPDDYKMPPEEEMFQWWLEYFMEAVEQNVEDAIRFP
;
A
#
# COMPACT_ATOMS: atom_id res chain seq x y z
N MET A 1 -12.03 -10.73 73.60
CA MET A 1 -11.24 -10.79 72.35
C MET A 1 -11.82 -11.97 71.57
N THR A 2 -12.81 -11.73 70.69
CA THR A 2 -12.64 -11.56 69.22
C THR A 2 -12.04 -12.85 68.61
N ASP A 3 -12.63 -13.57 67.66
CA ASP A 3 -13.35 -13.15 66.45
C ASP A 3 -14.28 -14.25 65.86
N SER A 4 -15.16 -13.77 64.99
CA SER A 4 -16.19 -14.44 64.20
C SER A 4 -15.64 -15.22 62.99
N PHE A 5 -16.24 -16.37 62.66
CA PHE A 5 -16.12 -17.02 61.34
C PHE A 5 -17.39 -16.83 60.52
N GLY A 6 -17.20 -16.34 59.29
CA GLY A 6 -18.24 -15.91 58.36
C GLY A 6 -18.80 -17.01 57.47
N ASN A 7 -20.04 -16.75 57.01
CA ASN A 7 -20.79 -17.49 56.00
C ASN A 7 -20.20 -17.30 54.60
N ASN A 8 -20.06 -18.41 53.87
CA ASN A 8 -19.86 -18.40 52.42
C ASN A 8 -21.21 -18.17 51.72
N SER A 9 -21.28 -17.12 50.90
CA SER A 9 -22.33 -16.92 49.90
C SER A 9 -21.70 -17.01 48.51
N GLU A 10 -22.28 -17.85 47.67
CA GLU A 10 -21.92 -18.05 46.27
C GLU A 10 -22.20 -16.77 45.48
N SER A 11 -21.16 -16.14 44.94
CA SER A 11 -21.27 -15.06 43.97
C SER A 11 -21.22 -15.63 42.55
N SER A 12 -22.37 -15.56 41.87
CA SER A 12 -22.52 -15.78 40.44
C SER A 12 -21.64 -14.80 39.65
N ASN A 13 -20.59 -15.33 39.02
CA ASN A 13 -19.64 -14.59 38.22
C ASN A 13 -20.26 -14.29 36.83
N HIS A 14 -20.96 -13.17 36.69
CA HIS A 14 -21.25 -12.58 35.39
C HIS A 14 -19.98 -11.94 34.84
N GLY A 15 -19.19 -12.72 34.08
CA GLY A 15 -18.14 -12.17 33.23
C GLY A 15 -18.77 -11.22 32.21
N GLY A 16 -18.56 -9.91 32.40
CA GLY A 16 -19.01 -8.90 31.45
C GLY A 16 -18.34 -9.15 30.09
N GLN A 17 -19.14 -9.53 29.09
CA GLN A 17 -18.74 -9.41 27.69
C GLN A 17 -18.50 -7.91 27.44
N SER A 18 -17.25 -7.51 27.19
CA SER A 18 -17.02 -6.17 26.64
C SER A 18 -17.78 -6.11 25.32
N LYS A 19 -18.65 -5.11 25.17
CA LYS A 19 -19.36 -4.88 23.92
C LYS A 19 -18.31 -4.61 22.85
N LEU A 20 -18.19 -5.49 21.85
CA LEU A 20 -17.29 -5.30 20.71
C LEU A 20 -17.54 -3.90 20.12
N LYS A 21 -16.48 -3.09 20.02
CA LYS A 21 -16.57 -1.76 19.42
C LYS A 21 -16.56 -1.90 17.90
N MET A 22 -17.32 -1.05 17.22
CA MET A 22 -17.31 -0.97 15.76
C MET A 22 -15.93 -0.52 15.28
N GLU A 23 -15.36 -1.22 14.30
CA GLU A 23 -14.11 -0.85 13.66
C GLU A 23 -14.41 0.00 12.41
N VAL A 24 -14.00 1.26 12.42
CA VAL A 24 -14.13 2.20 11.32
C VAL A 24 -12.76 2.43 10.70
N VAL A 25 -12.67 2.38 9.38
CA VAL A 25 -11.49 2.85 8.64
C VAL A 25 -11.83 4.14 7.92
N CYS A 26 -11.04 5.20 8.11
CA CYS A 26 -11.21 6.47 7.42
C CYS A 26 -10.06 6.70 6.44
N VAL A 27 -10.36 6.87 5.16
CA VAL A 27 -9.39 7.14 4.10
C VAL A 27 -9.59 8.56 3.59
N ILE A 28 -8.70 9.48 3.94
CA ILE A 28 -8.76 10.89 3.48
C ILE A 28 -7.36 11.46 3.31
N ASP A 29 -7.11 12.19 2.21
CA ASP A 29 -5.80 12.79 1.94
C ASP A 29 -5.67 14.17 2.61
N LEU A 30 -5.03 14.24 3.78
CA LEU A 30 -4.77 15.51 4.48
C LEU A 30 -3.40 16.14 4.14
N HIS A 31 -2.76 15.74 3.04
CA HIS A 31 -1.40 16.17 2.70
C HIS A 31 -1.26 16.69 1.27
N LEU A 32 -2.18 16.36 0.37
CA LEU A 32 -2.26 17.01 -0.92
C LEU A 32 -2.53 18.51 -0.73
N ALA A 33 -1.51 19.34 -0.97
CA ALA A 33 -1.60 20.79 -0.90
C ALA A 33 -2.36 21.33 -2.12
N ASP A 34 -3.69 21.28 -2.03
CA ASP A 34 -4.63 21.95 -2.92
C ASP A 34 -5.54 22.90 -2.11
N ASP A 35 -6.39 23.64 -2.80
CA ASP A 35 -7.40 24.55 -2.25
C ASP A 35 -8.47 23.86 -1.39
N CYS A 36 -8.56 22.53 -1.43
CA CYS A 36 -9.53 21.74 -0.63
C CYS A 36 -8.91 21.16 0.65
N LEU A 37 -7.60 21.30 0.86
CA LEU A 37 -6.89 20.72 2.00
C LEU A 37 -7.49 21.13 3.34
N HIS A 38 -7.82 22.42 3.49
CA HIS A 38 -8.43 22.95 4.71
C HIS A 38 -9.77 22.27 5.02
N SER A 39 -10.65 22.19 4.02
CA SER A 39 -11.95 21.52 4.16
C SER A 39 -11.82 20.02 4.43
N ARG A 40 -10.84 19.33 3.84
CA ARG A 40 -10.57 17.91 4.13
C ARG A 40 -10.15 17.68 5.58
N LYS A 41 -9.29 18.55 6.13
CA LYS A 41 -8.89 18.49 7.56
C LYS A 41 -10.09 18.65 8.49
N LYS A 42 -10.94 19.64 8.22
CA LYS A 42 -12.19 19.85 8.97
C LYS A 42 -13.17 18.68 8.84
N ALA A 43 -13.27 18.08 7.66
CA ALA A 43 -14.09 16.89 7.46
C ALA A 43 -13.58 15.70 8.27
N TYR A 44 -12.26 15.48 8.31
CA TYR A 44 -11.64 14.45 9.15
C TYR A 44 -11.90 14.68 10.64
N GLU A 45 -11.75 15.91 11.13
CA GLU A 45 -12.09 16.26 12.52
C GLU A 45 -13.55 15.89 12.86
N ALA A 46 -14.48 16.24 11.98
CA ALA A 46 -15.90 15.91 12.14
C ALA A 46 -16.17 14.39 12.13
N ILE A 47 -15.52 13.65 11.23
CA ILE A 47 -15.63 12.19 11.14
C ILE A 47 -15.06 11.52 12.39
N ASN A 48 -13.86 11.92 12.84
CA ASN A 48 -13.23 11.36 14.02
C ASN A 48 -14.08 11.58 15.28
N GLN A 49 -14.62 12.80 15.42
CA GLN A 49 -15.53 13.10 16.51
C GLN A 49 -16.82 12.27 16.43
N ALA A 50 -17.36 12.03 15.24
CA ALA A 50 -18.52 11.16 15.04
C ALA A 50 -18.24 9.70 15.44
N CYS A 51 -17.05 9.17 15.13
CA CYS A 51 -16.62 7.83 15.56
C CYS A 51 -16.53 7.73 17.09
N ILE A 52 -15.96 8.75 17.76
CA ILE A 52 -15.89 8.82 19.23
C ILE A 52 -17.30 8.82 19.82
N SER A 53 -18.20 9.66 19.31
CA SER A 53 -19.60 9.74 19.77
C SER A 53 -20.38 8.44 19.53
N ALA A 54 -20.02 7.67 18.51
CA ALA A 54 -20.60 6.36 18.22
C ALA A 54 -19.95 5.20 19.01
N ASN A 55 -18.93 5.47 19.85
CA ASN A 55 -18.11 4.47 20.54
C ASN A 55 -17.47 3.44 19.57
N ALA A 56 -17.01 3.95 18.43
CA ALA A 56 -16.28 3.19 17.41
C ALA A 56 -14.76 3.42 17.53
N ASN A 57 -13.98 2.40 17.21
CA ASN A 57 -12.54 2.54 16.99
C ASN A 57 -12.32 3.05 15.56
N CYS A 58 -11.56 4.13 15.39
CA CYS A 58 -11.29 4.72 14.08
C CYS A 58 -9.82 4.52 13.72
N THR A 59 -9.55 3.76 12.65
CA THR A 59 -8.24 3.64 12.03
C THR A 59 -8.16 4.62 10.86
N TYR A 60 -7.09 5.39 10.78
CA TYR A 60 -6.93 6.42 9.77
C TYR A 60 -5.90 6.01 8.71
N VAL A 61 -6.26 6.17 7.43
CA VAL A 61 -5.42 5.87 6.26
C VAL A 61 -5.20 7.15 5.45
N GLN A 62 -3.94 7.60 5.34
CA GLN A 62 -3.49 8.87 4.78
C GLN A 62 -2.41 8.70 3.70
N ARG A 63 -2.45 9.43 2.59
CA ARG A 63 -1.26 9.62 1.72
C ARG A 63 -0.09 10.31 2.44
N LYS A 64 1.16 9.85 2.34
CA LYS A 64 2.33 10.42 3.04
C LYS A 64 2.49 11.94 2.75
N ALA A 65 2.70 12.75 3.79
CA ALA A 65 3.25 14.11 3.67
C ALA A 65 4.77 14.02 3.64
N LYS A 66 5.35 15.01 2.95
CA LYS A 66 6.70 15.54 3.18
C LYS A 66 7.21 15.27 4.60
N GLY A 67 8.37 14.63 4.70
CA GLY A 67 9.01 14.38 5.99
C GLY A 67 9.30 15.67 6.75
N GLY A 68 9.09 15.61 8.06
CA GLY A 68 9.50 16.61 9.05
C GLY A 68 9.22 16.06 10.45
N LEU A 69 10.27 15.89 11.26
CA LEU A 69 10.24 15.30 12.60
C LEU A 69 9.21 15.93 13.56
N ALA A 70 8.53 15.08 14.34
CA ALA A 70 8.25 15.32 15.76
C ALA A 70 8.01 13.97 16.47
N LEU A 71 9.11 13.37 16.93
CA LEU A 71 9.12 12.31 17.92
C LEU A 71 9.03 12.99 19.30
N TYR A 72 7.87 13.04 19.95
CA TYR A 72 7.83 13.39 21.37
C TYR A 72 7.99 12.12 22.20
N MET A 73 9.24 11.86 22.60
CA MET A 73 9.52 11.00 23.76
C MET A 73 9.34 11.84 25.03
N CYS A 74 8.40 11.46 25.89
CA CYS A 74 8.31 11.99 27.26
C CYS A 74 8.73 10.89 28.24
N ASN A 75 10.00 10.90 28.63
CA ASN A 75 10.49 10.27 29.86
C ASN A 75 10.79 11.36 30.89
N GLY A 76 10.12 11.29 32.04
CA GLY A 76 10.62 11.75 33.34
C GLY A 76 10.68 13.26 33.62
N LEU A 77 9.74 13.75 34.44
CA LEU A 77 9.97 14.90 35.33
C LEU A 77 10.92 14.48 36.48
N PRO A 78 11.71 15.41 37.06
CA PRO A 78 11.21 16.17 38.21
C PRO A 78 11.62 17.66 38.30
N ASP A 79 10.67 18.44 38.83
CA ASP A 79 10.75 19.60 39.75
C ASP A 79 11.87 20.67 39.64
N THR A 80 11.51 21.92 39.31
CA THR A 80 11.30 23.02 40.30
C THR A 80 11.25 24.42 39.64
N ALA A 81 10.40 25.28 40.22
CA ALA A 81 10.49 26.75 40.32
C ALA A 81 10.07 27.68 39.14
N ARG A 82 8.86 28.25 39.35
CA ARG A 82 8.48 29.69 39.26
C ARG A 82 8.59 30.46 37.93
N GLY A 83 7.42 30.78 37.38
CA GLY A 83 7.01 32.19 37.20
C GLY A 83 6.64 32.65 35.78
N GLY A 84 5.36 32.99 35.58
CA GLY A 84 4.96 34.20 34.84
C GLY A 84 4.52 34.09 33.38
N LEU A 85 3.19 34.03 33.19
CA LEU A 85 2.39 34.76 32.17
C LEU A 85 2.75 34.63 30.67
N SER A 86 1.94 33.85 29.92
CA SER A 86 0.94 34.39 28.97
C SER A 86 0.16 33.25 28.32
N ARG A 87 -1.16 33.43 28.18
CA ARG A 87 -2.12 32.48 27.59
C ARG A 87 -2.02 32.49 26.06
N ASN A 88 -1.89 31.31 25.46
CA ASN A 88 -2.49 30.97 24.17
C ASN A 88 -3.22 29.63 24.36
N HIS A 89 -4.53 29.62 24.09
CA HIS A 89 -5.38 28.44 24.20
C HIS A 89 -5.27 27.61 22.91
N ASP A 90 -4.29 26.72 22.84
CA ASP A 90 -4.34 25.54 21.98
C ASP A 90 -4.57 24.33 22.88
N GLY A 91 -5.85 24.06 23.16
CA GLY A 91 -6.30 22.95 23.99
C GLY A 91 -6.85 21.83 23.13
N ILE A 92 -5.99 21.07 22.45
CA ILE A 92 -6.34 19.70 22.04
C ILE A 92 -6.09 18.84 23.27
N SER A 93 -7.17 18.37 23.89
CA SER A 93 -7.12 17.44 25.02
C SER A 93 -6.43 16.14 24.58
N GLU A 94 -5.23 15.92 25.11
CA GLU A 94 -4.29 14.85 24.81
C GLU A 94 -4.66 13.53 25.52
N SER A 95 -5.94 13.11 25.43
CA SER A 95 -6.43 11.91 26.12
C SER A 95 -7.16 10.95 25.17
N LEU A 96 -6.52 9.78 24.95
CA LEU A 96 -6.94 8.61 24.17
C LEU A 96 -6.87 8.70 22.63
N LEU A 97 -5.66 8.79 22.08
CA LEU A 97 -5.37 8.52 20.67
C LEU A 97 -4.63 7.18 20.54
N PHE A 98 -5.36 6.07 20.42
CA PHE A 98 -4.85 4.84 19.78
C PHE A 98 -5.32 4.87 18.32
N THR A 99 -4.70 5.72 17.51
CA THR A 99 -4.97 5.80 16.06
C THR A 99 -3.80 5.14 15.35
N LEU A 100 -4.04 4.02 14.67
CA LEU A 100 -3.04 3.40 13.82
C LEU A 100 -2.95 4.20 12.51
N ASP A 101 -1.80 4.85 12.28
CA ASP A 101 -1.55 5.77 11.17
C ASP A 101 -1.06 4.97 9.95
N LEU A 102 -1.88 4.82 8.90
CA LEU A 102 -1.61 3.93 7.75
C LEU A 102 -1.52 4.73 6.45
N LYS A 103 -0.68 4.35 5.48
CA LYS A 103 -0.43 5.20 4.28
C LYS A 103 -1.38 4.89 3.09
N PHE A 104 -1.86 5.87 2.34
CA PHE A 104 -2.70 5.69 1.13
C PHE A 104 -1.90 5.10 -0.03
N GLU A 105 -0.66 5.55 -0.23
CA GLU A 105 0.24 4.93 -1.21
C GLU A 105 0.49 3.45 -0.87
N LYS A 106 0.39 3.06 0.40
CA LYS A 106 0.48 1.66 0.82
C LYS A 106 -0.79 0.86 0.51
N LEU A 107 -1.95 1.50 0.32
CA LEU A 107 -3.15 0.88 -0.24
C LEU A 107 -2.91 0.58 -1.73
N ASP A 108 -2.39 1.58 -2.47
CA ASP A 108 -1.99 1.49 -3.89
C ASP A 108 -0.78 0.56 -4.13
N TYR A 109 0.06 0.26 -3.14
CA TYR A 109 1.21 -0.66 -3.30
C TYR A 109 1.02 -2.01 -2.58
N GLY A 110 -0.18 -2.21 -2.02
CA GLY A 110 -0.60 -3.43 -1.38
C GLY A 110 0.20 -3.81 -0.13
N GLU A 111 0.46 -2.85 0.76
CA GLU A 111 0.90 -3.16 2.11
C GLU A 111 -0.23 -3.82 2.89
N VAL A 112 0.17 -4.87 3.56
CA VAL A 112 -0.70 -5.88 4.13
C VAL A 112 -1.57 -5.35 5.26
N SER A 113 -0.95 -4.62 6.18
CA SER A 113 -1.60 -4.04 7.35
C SER A 113 -2.69 -3.04 6.95
N VAL A 114 -2.41 -2.23 5.91
CA VAL A 114 -3.33 -1.20 5.39
C VAL A 114 -4.52 -1.82 4.68
N LEU A 115 -4.25 -2.75 3.75
CA LEU A 115 -5.30 -3.44 3.02
C LEU A 115 -6.20 -4.24 3.96
N GLU A 116 -5.61 -4.87 4.97
CA GLU A 116 -6.38 -5.61 5.95
C GLU A 116 -7.30 -4.71 6.78
N ALA A 117 -6.76 -3.64 7.36
CA ALA A 117 -7.54 -2.68 8.13
C ALA A 117 -8.70 -2.14 7.28
N PHE A 118 -8.42 -1.84 6.00
CA PHE A 118 -9.43 -1.34 5.07
C PHE A 118 -10.53 -2.37 4.75
N TYR A 119 -10.13 -3.59 4.36
CA TYR A 119 -11.07 -4.62 3.92
C TYR A 119 -11.87 -5.26 5.05
N ASN A 120 -11.34 -5.29 6.27
CA ASN A 120 -11.96 -5.95 7.42
C ASN A 120 -12.67 -5.01 8.42
N ALA A 121 -12.49 -3.69 8.29
CA ALA A 121 -13.24 -2.71 9.08
C ALA A 121 -14.74 -2.91 8.87
N ASP A 122 -15.56 -2.69 9.92
CA ASP A 122 -17.02 -2.77 9.83
C ASP A 122 -17.57 -1.68 8.92
N VAL A 123 -16.99 -0.46 8.99
CA VAL A 123 -17.37 0.68 8.14
C VAL A 123 -16.13 1.28 7.49
N ALA A 124 -16.18 1.53 6.18
CA ALA A 124 -15.18 2.31 5.48
C ALA A 124 -15.71 3.71 5.14
N ILE A 125 -15.04 4.76 5.59
CA ILE A 125 -15.33 6.15 5.26
C ILE A 125 -14.25 6.64 4.30
N VAL A 126 -14.58 6.90 3.04
CA VAL A 126 -13.61 7.19 1.97
C VAL A 126 -13.87 8.55 1.34
N ASP A 127 -12.86 9.42 1.36
CA ASP A 127 -12.90 10.74 0.70
C ASP A 127 -12.53 10.64 -0.78
N LEU A 128 -13.47 11.04 -1.64
CA LEU A 128 -13.32 11.04 -3.10
C LEU A 128 -13.03 12.43 -3.67
N SER A 129 -12.62 13.39 -2.84
CA SER A 129 -12.38 14.78 -3.27
C SER A 129 -11.21 14.91 -4.23
N VAL A 130 -10.25 13.97 -4.17
CA VAL A 130 -9.05 13.95 -5.01
C VAL A 130 -9.28 13.09 -6.24
N GLN A 131 -9.49 13.73 -7.39
CA GLN A 131 -9.86 13.05 -8.65
C GLN A 131 -8.89 11.94 -9.05
N VAL A 132 -7.57 12.16 -8.89
CA VAL A 132 -6.55 11.17 -9.26
C VAL A 132 -6.56 9.90 -8.41
N GLN A 133 -7.22 9.93 -7.25
CA GLN A 133 -7.35 8.80 -6.31
C GLN A 133 -8.64 8.01 -6.51
N GLN A 134 -9.65 8.59 -7.18
CA GLN A 134 -10.99 8.01 -7.27
C GLN A 134 -10.98 6.60 -7.88
N ARG A 135 -10.18 6.35 -8.92
CA ARG A 135 -10.13 5.02 -9.57
C ARG A 135 -9.58 3.94 -8.64
N ALA A 136 -8.46 4.22 -7.97
CA ALA A 136 -7.85 3.29 -7.03
C ALA A 136 -8.79 3.04 -5.83
N LEU A 137 -9.40 4.10 -5.29
CA LEU A 137 -10.38 4.00 -4.21
C LEU A 137 -11.61 3.18 -4.60
N SER A 138 -12.18 3.43 -5.79
CA SER A 138 -13.30 2.64 -6.32
C SER A 138 -12.94 1.17 -6.48
N TYR A 139 -11.73 0.86 -6.93
CA TYR A 139 -11.24 -0.51 -7.02
C TYR A 139 -11.16 -1.20 -5.65
N HIS A 140 -10.58 -0.54 -4.65
CA HIS A 140 -10.51 -1.08 -3.28
C HIS A 140 -11.89 -1.23 -2.64
N LEU A 141 -12.80 -0.27 -2.87
CA LEU A 141 -14.20 -0.38 -2.44
C LEU A 141 -14.89 -1.59 -3.09
N GLY A 142 -14.68 -1.83 -4.38
CA GLY A 142 -15.19 -3.01 -5.07
C GLY A 142 -14.65 -4.33 -4.50
N ILE A 143 -13.37 -4.37 -4.11
CA ILE A 143 -12.80 -5.53 -3.39
C ILE A 143 -13.51 -5.73 -2.05
N ARG A 144 -13.70 -4.66 -1.28
CA ARG A 144 -14.40 -4.71 0.01
C ARG A 144 -15.84 -5.24 -0.15
N GLU A 145 -16.57 -4.74 -1.14
CA GLU A 145 -17.93 -5.22 -1.45
C GLU A 145 -17.93 -6.69 -1.89
N SER A 146 -16.91 -7.13 -2.62
CA SER A 146 -16.73 -8.54 -2.98
C SER A 146 -16.53 -9.45 -1.76
N PHE A 147 -16.00 -8.89 -0.67
CA PHE A 147 -15.86 -9.55 0.63
C PHE A 147 -17.12 -9.47 1.51
N LYS A 148 -18.24 -8.98 0.97
CA LYS A 148 -19.52 -8.78 1.67
C LYS A 148 -19.48 -7.70 2.74
N MET A 149 -18.48 -6.84 2.66
CA MET A 149 -18.36 -5.67 3.51
C MET A 149 -18.97 -4.50 2.72
N HIS A 150 -20.22 -4.16 3.03
CA HIS A 150 -21.04 -3.23 2.23
C HIS A 150 -21.22 -1.85 2.86
N GLN A 151 -20.84 -1.69 4.13
CA GLN A 151 -20.96 -0.42 4.85
C GLN A 151 -19.83 0.53 4.41
N ASN A 152 -20.04 1.19 3.28
CA ASN A 152 -19.13 2.18 2.70
C ASN A 152 -19.81 3.56 2.73
N ILE A 153 -19.21 4.52 3.44
CA ILE A 153 -19.60 5.94 3.42
C ILE A 153 -18.60 6.68 2.54
N LEU A 154 -19.07 7.28 1.45
CA LEU A 154 -18.25 8.04 0.53
C LEU A 154 -18.44 9.52 0.79
N VAL A 155 -17.38 10.23 1.21
CA VAL A 155 -17.41 11.67 1.44
C VAL A 155 -16.75 12.41 0.27
N CYS A 156 -17.20 13.61 -0.05
CA CYS A 156 -16.60 14.39 -1.13
C CYS A 156 -16.79 15.89 -0.88
N HIS A 157 -15.70 16.64 -0.97
CA HIS A 157 -15.75 18.10 -0.95
C HIS A 157 -16.45 18.60 -2.22
N ASN A 158 -17.52 19.36 -2.05
CA ASN A 158 -18.33 19.88 -3.14
C ASN A 158 -17.69 21.14 -3.74
N ARG A 159 -16.89 20.96 -4.80
CA ARG A 159 -16.31 22.08 -5.59
C ARG A 159 -17.27 22.61 -6.65
N ASN A 160 -17.97 21.69 -7.31
CA ASN A 160 -18.93 21.98 -8.36
C ASN A 160 -20.07 20.97 -8.22
N ARG A 161 -21.31 21.49 -8.10
CA ARG A 161 -22.50 20.67 -7.86
C ARG A 161 -22.75 19.64 -8.97
N GLU A 162 -22.47 19.98 -10.22
CA GLU A 162 -22.66 19.09 -11.37
C GLU A 162 -21.66 17.93 -11.34
N VAL A 163 -20.41 18.22 -11.01
CA VAL A 163 -19.34 17.21 -10.86
C VAL A 163 -19.65 16.30 -9.67
N THR A 164 -19.99 16.88 -8.52
CA THR A 164 -20.35 16.13 -7.31
C THR A 164 -21.57 15.23 -7.54
N TYR A 165 -22.58 15.73 -8.26
CA TYR A 165 -23.76 14.95 -8.62
C TYR A 165 -23.44 13.81 -9.61
N SER A 166 -22.57 14.07 -10.59
CA SER A 166 -22.10 13.04 -11.52
C SER A 166 -21.30 11.95 -10.79
N LEU A 167 -20.47 12.33 -9.81
CA LEU A 167 -19.75 11.41 -8.95
C LEU A 167 -20.71 10.57 -8.09
N LYS A 168 -21.72 11.20 -7.46
CA LYS A 168 -22.77 10.51 -6.71
C LYS A 168 -23.46 9.42 -7.56
N LYS A 169 -23.78 9.70 -8.82
CA LYS A 169 -24.35 8.72 -9.74
C LYS A 169 -23.42 7.54 -10.04
N THR A 170 -22.12 7.81 -10.11
CA THR A 170 -21.09 6.79 -10.38
C THR A 170 -20.89 5.86 -9.18
N CYS A 171 -21.19 6.35 -7.97
CA CYS A 171 -21.04 5.59 -6.72
C CYS A 171 -22.18 4.58 -6.44
N GLY A 172 -23.16 4.45 -7.34
CA GLY A 172 -24.24 3.46 -7.24
C GLY A 172 -25.06 3.58 -5.94
N ASN A 173 -25.20 2.47 -5.22
CA ASN A 173 -25.96 2.38 -3.96
C ASN A 173 -25.13 2.73 -2.71
N SER A 174 -23.85 3.08 -2.85
CA SER A 174 -23.02 3.48 -1.71
C SER A 174 -23.53 4.77 -1.09
N MET A 175 -23.35 4.92 0.23
CA MET A 175 -23.84 6.10 0.94
C MET A 175 -22.94 7.30 0.66
N PHE A 176 -23.37 8.17 -0.25
CA PHE A 176 -22.59 9.33 -0.68
C PHE A 176 -22.99 10.59 0.10
N VAL A 177 -22.03 11.20 0.80
CA VAL A 177 -22.18 12.37 1.70
C VAL A 177 -21.27 13.50 1.23
N PRO A 178 -21.75 14.37 0.32
CA PRO A 178 -20.98 15.53 -0.09
C PRO A 178 -20.96 16.57 1.03
N TYR A 179 -19.86 17.32 1.14
CA TYR A 179 -19.66 18.31 2.19
C TYR A 179 -19.05 19.61 1.67
N GLN A 180 -19.27 20.71 2.37
CA GLN A 180 -18.63 22.00 2.10
C GLN A 180 -18.50 22.80 3.41
N PRO A 181 -17.57 23.77 3.49
CA PRO A 181 -17.55 24.71 4.60
C PRO A 181 -18.79 25.63 4.57
N ASP A 182 -19.29 26.01 5.75
CA ASP A 182 -20.29 27.05 5.92
C ASP A 182 -19.64 28.43 6.14
N GLU A 183 -20.46 29.46 6.42
CA GLU A 183 -20.00 30.83 6.65
C GLU A 183 -19.08 30.98 7.89
N ASN A 184 -19.12 30.00 8.80
CA ASN A 184 -18.33 29.97 10.03
C ASN A 184 -17.20 28.93 9.96
N ASP A 185 -16.86 28.43 8.76
CA ASP A 185 -15.82 27.42 8.51
C ASP A 185 -16.11 26.03 9.14
N PHE A 186 -17.37 25.76 9.51
CA PHE A 186 -17.80 24.42 9.89
C PHE A 186 -18.18 23.60 8.65
N VAL A 187 -17.85 22.31 8.67
CA VAL A 187 -18.18 21.42 7.55
C VAL A 187 -19.61 20.90 7.70
N VAL A 188 -20.43 21.24 6.71
CA VAL A 188 -21.82 20.82 6.61
C VAL A 188 -22.00 19.80 5.49
N PHE A 189 -22.92 18.86 5.70
CA PHE A 189 -23.33 17.95 4.65
C PHE A 189 -24.26 18.67 3.67
N LEU A 190 -24.22 18.26 2.41
CA LEU A 190 -25.11 18.74 1.36
C LEU A 190 -26.06 17.64 0.94
N ASP A 191 -27.36 17.93 0.95
CA ASP A 191 -28.31 17.05 0.31
C ASP A 191 -28.43 17.38 -1.18
N ILE A 192 -27.84 16.53 -2.02
CA ILE A 192 -27.85 16.72 -3.47
C ILE A 192 -28.82 15.69 -4.06
N GLU A 193 -30.11 16.03 -4.07
CA GLU A 193 -31.15 15.29 -4.79
C GLU A 193 -31.50 15.99 -6.11
N HIS A 194 -31.66 15.22 -7.18
CA HIS A 194 -32.18 15.66 -8.50
C HIS A 194 -31.53 16.88 -9.19
N GLY A 195 -30.33 17.32 -8.79
CA GLY A 195 -29.67 18.47 -9.42
C GLY A 195 -30.32 19.83 -9.12
N LEU A 196 -31.26 19.88 -8.17
CA LEU A 196 -31.96 21.08 -7.71
C LEU A 196 -31.82 21.23 -6.19
N GLN A 197 -32.13 22.42 -5.68
CA GLN A 197 -31.88 22.86 -4.30
C GLN A 197 -32.55 21.94 -3.26
N SER A 198 -31.76 21.32 -2.39
CA SER A 198 -32.19 20.88 -1.06
C SER A 198 -31.26 21.52 -0.03
N ASP A 199 -31.80 22.47 0.73
CA ASP A 199 -31.09 23.37 1.67
C ASP A 199 -30.91 22.76 3.08
N VAL A 200 -30.81 21.44 3.20
CA VAL A 200 -30.57 20.82 4.52
C VAL A 200 -29.09 20.86 4.86
N LYS A 201 -28.64 21.97 5.48
CA LYS A 201 -27.32 22.12 6.10
C LYS A 201 -27.36 21.55 7.53
N SER A 202 -27.07 20.27 7.75
CA SER A 202 -26.66 19.82 9.09
C SER A 202 -25.17 19.55 9.12
N SER A 203 -24.59 19.55 10.32
CA SER A 203 -23.16 19.26 10.48
C SER A 203 -22.82 17.88 9.91
N LEU A 204 -21.68 17.79 9.21
CA LEU A 204 -21.15 16.51 8.74
C LEU A 204 -20.99 15.52 9.90
N LEU A 205 -20.56 16.00 11.07
CA LEU A 205 -20.44 15.20 12.30
C LEU A 205 -21.75 14.49 12.62
N ILE A 206 -22.85 15.25 12.72
CA ILE A 206 -24.16 14.72 13.09
C ILE A 206 -24.64 13.70 12.05
N LYS A 207 -24.39 13.98 10.76
CA LYS A 207 -24.77 13.06 9.67
C LYS A 207 -24.02 11.73 9.78
N ILE A 208 -22.70 11.77 9.94
CA ILE A 208 -21.87 10.56 10.07
C ILE A 208 -22.22 9.81 11.35
N GLU A 209 -22.41 10.50 12.47
CA GLU A 209 -22.79 9.89 13.75
C GLU A 209 -24.10 9.10 13.66
N ARG A 210 -25.12 9.66 12.99
CA ARG A 210 -26.39 8.93 12.74
C ARG A 210 -26.15 7.69 11.88
N MET A 211 -25.41 7.82 10.79
CA MET A 211 -25.12 6.70 9.90
C MET A 211 -24.37 5.56 10.61
N LEU A 212 -23.40 5.90 11.47
CA LEU A 212 -22.68 4.91 12.28
C LEU A 212 -23.62 4.21 13.29
N LYS A 213 -24.57 4.94 13.89
CA LYS A 213 -25.56 4.34 14.82
C LYS A 213 -26.60 3.47 14.10
N ASP A 214 -26.89 3.76 12.84
CA ASP A 214 -27.87 3.03 12.04
C ASP A 214 -27.30 1.70 11.50
N PHE A 215 -25.97 1.53 11.45
CA PHE A 215 -25.38 0.26 11.05
C PHE A 215 -25.56 -0.79 12.13
N ASP A 216 -26.35 -1.81 11.81
CA ASP A 216 -26.40 -3.03 12.61
C ASP A 216 -25.10 -3.80 12.40
N ILE A 217 -24.32 -3.96 13.47
CA ILE A 217 -23.06 -4.72 13.42
C ILE A 217 -23.48 -6.19 13.29
N GLN A 218 -23.48 -6.70 12.06
CA GLN A 218 -23.61 -8.13 11.83
C GLN A 218 -22.48 -8.80 12.60
N SER A 219 -22.82 -9.67 13.55
CA SER A 219 -21.84 -10.48 14.25
C SER A 219 -21.00 -11.20 13.19
N LYS A 220 -19.75 -10.77 13.01
CA LYS A 220 -18.78 -11.47 12.16
C LYS A 220 -18.81 -12.92 12.60
N ALA A 221 -19.00 -13.85 11.67
CA ALA A 221 -19.03 -15.28 12.00
C ALA A 221 -17.77 -15.61 12.83
N HIS A 222 -17.97 -15.96 14.10
CA HIS A 222 -16.92 -15.93 15.13
C HIS A 222 -15.66 -16.70 14.74
N MET A 223 -15.81 -17.78 13.96
CA MET A 223 -14.69 -18.59 13.48
C MET A 223 -13.82 -17.89 12.44
N LYS A 224 -14.44 -17.13 11.53
CA LYS A 224 -13.74 -16.34 10.51
C LYS A 224 -12.96 -15.18 11.14
N GLU A 225 -13.62 -14.46 12.06
CA GLU A 225 -12.99 -13.36 12.78
C GLU A 225 -11.80 -13.84 13.61
N LYS A 226 -11.97 -14.95 14.34
CA LYS A 226 -10.88 -15.57 15.09
C LYS A 226 -9.73 -16.00 14.17
N PHE A 227 -10.02 -16.57 13.00
CA PHE A 227 -8.99 -16.91 12.02
C PHE A 227 -8.19 -15.69 11.57
N LEU A 228 -8.86 -14.59 11.20
CA LEU A 228 -8.21 -13.36 10.78
C LEU A 228 -7.39 -12.73 11.93
N ALA A 229 -7.92 -12.74 13.16
CA ALA A 229 -7.19 -12.24 14.33
C ALA A 229 -5.94 -13.08 14.64
N ASP A 230 -6.04 -14.42 14.57
CA ASP A 230 -4.89 -15.30 14.72
C ASP A 230 -3.84 -15.05 13.63
N LEU A 231 -4.29 -14.76 12.40
CA LEU A 231 -3.44 -14.53 11.24
C LEU A 231 -2.67 -13.21 11.38
N ARG A 232 -3.34 -12.15 11.85
CA ARG A 232 -2.70 -10.89 12.24
C ARG A 232 -1.63 -11.11 13.28
N LYS A 233 -2.00 -11.77 14.38
CA LYS A 233 -1.10 -12.06 15.48
C LYS A 233 0.15 -12.81 15.00
N ALA A 234 -0.02 -13.82 14.13
CA ALA A 234 1.11 -14.55 13.56
C ALA A 234 2.10 -13.63 12.83
N ARG A 235 1.62 -12.68 12.02
CA ARG A 235 2.47 -11.69 11.32
C ARG A 235 3.19 -10.73 12.27
N GLU A 236 2.52 -10.35 13.37
CA GLU A 236 3.09 -9.43 14.36
C GLU A 236 4.14 -10.11 15.25
N THR A 237 3.95 -11.39 15.57
CA THR A 237 4.81 -12.10 16.54
C THR A 237 5.90 -12.95 15.91
N SER A 238 5.80 -13.27 14.61
CA SER A 238 6.69 -14.20 13.93
C SER A 238 7.18 -13.64 12.61
N SER A 239 8.34 -14.10 12.14
CA SER A 239 8.92 -13.71 10.85
C SER A 239 9.72 -14.87 10.23
N GLY A 240 10.02 -14.78 8.93
CA GLY A 240 10.83 -15.79 8.23
C GLY A 240 10.23 -17.20 8.30
N GLU A 241 11.06 -18.21 8.59
CA GLU A 241 10.68 -19.62 8.63
C GLU A 241 9.59 -19.93 9.68
N GLU A 242 9.64 -19.26 10.84
CA GLU A 242 8.65 -19.45 11.91
C GLU A 242 7.25 -18.98 11.46
N LEU A 243 7.20 -17.84 10.79
CA LEU A 243 5.97 -17.34 10.18
C LEU A 243 5.48 -18.32 9.11
N ALA A 244 6.35 -18.77 8.21
CA ALA A 244 6.00 -19.74 7.17
C ALA A 244 5.35 -21.00 7.76
N LYS A 245 5.99 -21.61 8.77
CA LYS A 245 5.47 -22.81 9.45
C LYS A 245 4.10 -22.56 10.10
N THR A 246 3.93 -21.39 10.73
CA THR A 246 2.66 -20.98 11.34
C THR A 246 1.56 -20.86 10.28
N LEU A 247 1.85 -20.20 9.16
CA LEU A 247 0.92 -20.04 8.04
C LEU A 247 0.55 -21.39 7.41
N HIS A 248 1.50 -22.30 7.20
CA HIS A 248 1.23 -23.66 6.71
C HIS A 248 0.28 -24.44 7.62
N ASN A 249 0.41 -24.27 8.94
CA ASN A 249 -0.53 -24.86 9.89
C ASN A 249 -1.91 -24.19 9.85
N MET A 250 -1.96 -22.87 9.75
CA MET A 250 -3.22 -22.12 9.64
C MET A 250 -3.99 -22.48 8.36
N ARG A 251 -3.30 -22.74 7.25
CA ARG A 251 -3.91 -23.16 5.97
C ARG A 251 -4.87 -24.34 6.12
N LYS A 252 -4.57 -25.31 6.99
CA LYS A 252 -5.42 -26.49 7.24
C LYS A 252 -6.81 -26.13 7.77
N ARG A 253 -6.96 -24.97 8.42
CA ARG A 253 -8.25 -24.47 8.92
C ARG A 253 -9.16 -23.98 7.78
N LEU A 254 -8.62 -23.76 6.57
CA LEU A 254 -9.40 -23.34 5.41
C LEU A 254 -10.24 -24.47 4.80
N ASP A 255 -10.04 -25.71 5.24
CA ASP A 255 -10.90 -26.85 4.89
C ASP A 255 -12.31 -26.71 5.50
N ASP A 256 -12.49 -25.87 6.53
CA ASP A 256 -13.80 -25.55 7.12
C ASP A 256 -14.54 -24.50 6.27
N PRO A 257 -15.71 -24.85 5.68
CA PRO A 257 -16.50 -23.91 4.88
C PRO A 257 -16.97 -22.66 5.64
N ASN A 258 -17.01 -22.70 6.98
CA ASN A 258 -17.40 -21.57 7.82
C ASN A 258 -16.28 -20.54 8.00
N ILE A 259 -15.04 -20.92 7.68
CA ILE A 259 -13.87 -20.03 7.68
C ILE A 259 -13.61 -19.54 6.24
N LEU A 260 -13.76 -20.43 5.25
CA LEU A 260 -13.41 -20.15 3.87
C LEU A 260 -14.27 -19.03 3.27
N SER A 261 -13.61 -17.93 2.93
CA SER A 261 -14.20 -16.73 2.34
C SER A 261 -13.14 -15.96 1.55
N ALA A 262 -13.57 -15.12 0.60
CA ALA A 262 -12.63 -14.41 -0.29
C ALA A 262 -11.64 -13.51 0.48
N ASP A 263 -12.08 -12.83 1.53
CA ASP A 263 -11.20 -12.02 2.39
C ASP A 263 -10.23 -12.85 3.23
N VAL A 264 -10.65 -14.04 3.69
CA VAL A 264 -9.75 -14.98 4.36
C VAL A 264 -8.67 -15.47 3.41
N VAL A 265 -9.04 -15.86 2.18
CA VAL A 265 -8.10 -16.27 1.13
C VAL A 265 -7.15 -15.13 0.80
N PHE A 266 -7.67 -13.92 0.63
CA PHE A 266 -6.88 -12.72 0.38
C PHE A 266 -5.85 -12.47 1.49
N ASN A 267 -6.29 -12.43 2.74
CA ASN A 267 -5.41 -12.21 3.89
C ASN A 267 -4.35 -13.32 4.02
N MET A 268 -4.72 -14.57 3.75
CA MET A 268 -3.78 -15.69 3.73
C MET A 268 -2.70 -15.53 2.65
N LEU A 269 -3.10 -15.17 1.42
CA LEU A 269 -2.15 -14.93 0.31
C LEU A 269 -1.19 -13.80 0.62
N ILE A 270 -1.70 -12.74 1.25
CA ILE A 270 -0.88 -11.61 1.66
C ILE A 270 0.09 -12.01 2.78
N SER A 271 -0.33 -12.77 3.79
CA SER A 271 0.58 -13.26 4.84
C SER A 271 1.68 -14.15 4.26
N LEU A 272 1.34 -15.02 3.31
CA LEU A 272 2.33 -15.86 2.61
C LEU A 272 3.34 -15.02 1.82
N ARG A 273 2.92 -13.86 1.30
CA ARG A 273 3.83 -12.90 0.68
C ARG A 273 4.79 -12.29 1.71
N GLU A 274 4.37 -11.99 2.94
CA GLU A 274 5.22 -11.32 3.94
C GLU A 274 6.31 -12.18 4.59
N VAL A 275 6.24 -13.51 4.47
CA VAL A 275 7.32 -14.42 4.88
C VAL A 275 8.70 -13.96 4.36
N GLN A 276 8.70 -13.21 3.26
CA GLN A 276 9.83 -12.54 2.60
C GLN A 276 10.76 -11.69 3.49
N VAL A 277 10.33 -11.17 4.65
CA VAL A 277 11.05 -10.03 5.28
C VAL A 277 12.26 -10.44 6.15
N HIS A 278 12.47 -11.71 6.53
CA HIS A 278 13.48 -12.06 7.55
C HIS A 278 14.33 -13.32 7.24
N ALA A 279 14.83 -13.46 6.02
CA ALA A 279 16.00 -14.32 5.82
C ALA A 279 17.26 -13.58 6.33
N ARG A 280 17.49 -13.62 7.65
CA ARG A 280 18.80 -13.24 8.20
C ARG A 280 19.83 -14.25 7.70
N PHE A 281 21.03 -13.73 7.44
CA PHE A 281 22.24 -14.47 7.14
C PHE A 281 22.50 -15.55 8.21
N THR A 282 21.97 -16.75 8.01
CA THR A 282 22.48 -17.96 8.68
C THR A 282 23.60 -18.44 7.77
N GLY A 283 24.83 -18.50 8.28
CA GLY A 283 26.09 -18.64 7.53
C GLY A 283 26.31 -19.94 6.75
N ASP A 284 25.26 -20.46 6.11
CA ASP A 284 25.26 -21.53 5.12
C ASP A 284 24.63 -21.00 3.83
N THR A 285 25.50 -20.80 2.84
CA THR A 285 25.21 -20.27 1.50
C THR A 285 24.24 -21.18 0.72
N GLU A 286 24.27 -22.50 0.95
CA GLU A 286 23.46 -23.47 0.20
C GLU A 286 22.03 -23.55 0.74
N SER A 287 21.85 -23.45 2.07
CA SER A 287 20.53 -23.36 2.71
C SER A 287 19.85 -22.01 2.47
N LEU A 288 20.63 -20.91 2.40
CA LEU A 288 20.10 -19.57 2.12
C LEU A 288 19.65 -19.43 0.66
N ASN A 289 20.39 -19.97 -0.31
CA ASN A 289 20.01 -19.98 -1.72
C ASN A 289 18.70 -20.76 -1.95
N LYS A 290 18.48 -21.86 -1.20
CA LYS A 290 17.21 -22.60 -1.23
C LYS A 290 16.07 -21.89 -0.48
N ALA A 291 16.36 -21.08 0.54
CA ALA A 291 15.36 -20.39 1.36
C ALA A 291 14.94 -19.01 0.79
N VAL A 292 15.82 -18.32 0.07
CA VAL A 292 15.59 -16.97 -0.49
C VAL A 292 15.00 -17.02 -1.90
N GLU A 293 15.26 -18.08 -2.69
CA GLU A 293 14.61 -18.26 -4.00
C GLU A 293 13.35 -19.13 -3.96
N LYS A 294 13.21 -20.02 -2.97
CA LYS A 294 11.99 -20.81 -2.75
C LYS A 294 11.04 -20.11 -1.79
N LEU A 295 10.75 -18.85 -2.13
CA LEU A 295 9.72 -18.03 -1.53
C LEU A 295 8.39 -18.80 -1.56
N ASP A 296 7.54 -18.62 -0.56
CA ASP A 296 6.23 -19.31 -0.45
C ASP A 296 5.21 -18.88 -1.53
N TYR A 297 5.69 -18.36 -2.68
CA TYR A 297 4.93 -18.28 -3.92
C TYR A 297 4.41 -19.65 -4.34
N ASP A 298 5.14 -20.73 -4.06
CA ASP A 298 4.63 -22.09 -4.23
C ASP A 298 3.36 -22.32 -3.38
N ALA A 299 3.36 -21.91 -2.12
CA ALA A 299 2.19 -22.02 -1.24
C ALA A 299 1.05 -21.11 -1.69
N MET A 300 1.33 -19.89 -2.15
CA MET A 300 0.32 -18.99 -2.73
C MET A 300 -0.33 -19.60 -3.97
N VAL A 301 0.49 -20.12 -4.91
CA VAL A 301 0.00 -20.74 -6.13
C VAL A 301 -0.77 -22.03 -5.81
N GLN A 302 -0.29 -22.83 -4.86
CA GLN A 302 -0.97 -24.06 -4.43
C GLN A 302 -2.30 -23.77 -3.74
N LEU A 303 -2.37 -22.76 -2.87
CA LEU A 303 -3.62 -22.33 -2.22
C LEU A 303 -4.70 -22.01 -3.27
N VAL A 304 -4.39 -21.14 -4.23
CA VAL A 304 -5.38 -20.79 -5.27
C VAL A 304 -5.69 -21.98 -6.18
N SER A 305 -4.70 -22.81 -6.50
CA SER A 305 -4.91 -23.99 -7.35
C SER A 305 -5.79 -25.05 -6.68
N ASP A 306 -5.63 -25.28 -5.38
CA ASP A 306 -6.49 -26.19 -4.61
C ASP A 306 -7.91 -25.63 -4.53
N LEU A 307 -8.07 -24.33 -4.25
CA LEU A 307 -9.38 -23.70 -4.21
C LEU A 307 -10.11 -23.74 -5.57
N LYS A 308 -9.37 -23.72 -6.69
CA LYS A 308 -9.96 -23.90 -8.05
C LYS A 308 -10.64 -25.26 -8.22
N THR A 309 -10.23 -26.28 -7.48
CA THR A 309 -10.83 -27.63 -7.55
C THR A 309 -12.16 -27.74 -6.80
N LEU A 310 -12.48 -26.78 -5.93
CA LEU A 310 -13.70 -26.78 -5.15
C LEU A 310 -14.93 -26.36 -5.99
N PRO A 311 -16.12 -26.92 -5.72
CA PRO A 311 -17.37 -26.40 -6.26
C PRO A 311 -17.56 -24.93 -5.87
N ASN A 312 -18.09 -24.12 -6.79
CA ASN A 312 -18.28 -22.67 -6.58
C ASN A 312 -16.99 -21.89 -6.26
N SER A 313 -15.83 -22.36 -6.71
CA SER A 313 -14.52 -21.74 -6.48
C SER A 313 -14.49 -20.24 -6.79
N SER A 314 -15.25 -19.79 -7.79
CA SER A 314 -15.40 -18.37 -8.15
C SER A 314 -15.81 -17.48 -6.97
N LYS A 315 -16.58 -18.00 -6.00
CA LYS A 315 -16.97 -17.29 -4.77
C LYS A 315 -15.77 -16.84 -3.93
N TYR A 316 -14.66 -17.57 -4.00
CA TYR A 316 -13.50 -17.38 -3.12
C TYR A 316 -12.31 -16.74 -3.82
N ILE A 317 -12.15 -16.94 -5.13
CA ILE A 317 -10.93 -16.57 -5.85
C ILE A 317 -11.14 -15.63 -7.04
N ALA A 318 -12.40 -15.33 -7.42
CA ALA A 318 -12.67 -14.55 -8.62
C ALA A 318 -12.37 -13.06 -8.46
N THR A 319 -12.15 -12.57 -7.23
CA THR A 319 -11.88 -11.15 -6.97
C THR A 319 -10.59 -10.72 -7.67
N SER A 320 -10.58 -9.50 -8.17
CA SER A 320 -9.45 -8.92 -8.90
C SER A 320 -8.17 -8.92 -8.05
N ALA A 321 -8.28 -8.60 -6.76
CA ALA A 321 -7.18 -8.64 -5.81
C ALA A 321 -6.52 -10.03 -5.68
N ILE A 322 -7.32 -11.09 -5.60
CA ILE A 322 -6.81 -12.46 -5.50
C ILE A 322 -6.19 -12.90 -6.82
N ARG A 323 -6.80 -12.55 -7.96
CA ARG A 323 -6.22 -12.81 -9.28
C ARG A 323 -4.88 -12.11 -9.47
N HIS A 324 -4.75 -10.88 -9.00
CA HIS A 324 -3.49 -10.13 -9.00
C HIS A 324 -2.42 -10.85 -8.16
N LEU A 325 -2.71 -11.19 -6.90
CA LEU A 325 -1.78 -11.92 -6.03
C LEU A 325 -1.39 -13.29 -6.60
N TYR A 326 -2.33 -13.98 -7.25
CA TYR A 326 -2.09 -15.25 -7.90
C TYR A 326 -1.17 -15.11 -9.12
N ALA A 327 -1.45 -14.16 -10.01
CA ALA A 327 -0.61 -13.87 -11.18
C ALA A 327 0.78 -13.39 -10.76
N PHE A 328 0.86 -12.57 -9.71
CA PHE A 328 2.13 -12.16 -9.10
C PHE A 328 2.93 -13.37 -8.62
N ALA A 329 2.31 -14.26 -7.82
CA ALA A 329 2.97 -15.45 -7.31
C ALA A 329 3.43 -16.40 -8.44
N LEU A 330 2.62 -16.60 -9.47
CA LEU A 330 3.00 -17.36 -10.67
C LEU A 330 4.23 -16.74 -11.35
N ASN A 331 4.21 -15.44 -11.62
CA ASN A 331 5.33 -14.76 -12.28
C ASN A 331 6.64 -14.89 -11.49
N ARG A 332 6.56 -14.75 -10.16
CA ARG A 332 7.73 -14.84 -9.29
C ARG A 332 8.22 -16.26 -9.08
N ARG A 333 7.31 -17.25 -9.07
CA ARG A 333 7.66 -18.66 -8.97
C ARG A 333 8.33 -19.19 -10.24
N ASN A 334 7.90 -18.71 -11.40
CA ASN A 334 8.54 -18.93 -12.68
C ASN A 334 8.82 -20.41 -13.04
N LYS A 335 7.91 -21.33 -12.70
CA LYS A 335 7.95 -22.69 -13.27
C LYS A 335 7.45 -22.67 -14.70
N GLU A 336 7.75 -23.73 -15.46
CA GLU A 336 7.29 -23.88 -16.84
C GLU A 336 5.77 -23.63 -16.96
N GLY A 337 5.39 -22.69 -17.83
CA GLY A 337 4.00 -22.29 -18.06
C GLY A 337 3.41 -21.29 -17.04
N ASP A 338 4.13 -20.93 -15.97
CA ASP A 338 3.61 -20.00 -14.96
C ASP A 338 3.38 -18.60 -15.52
N ARG A 339 4.25 -18.11 -16.41
CA ARG A 339 4.14 -16.76 -16.99
C ARG A 339 2.96 -16.64 -17.94
N GLU A 340 2.77 -17.64 -18.79
CA GLU A 340 1.62 -17.72 -19.70
C GLU A 340 0.32 -17.77 -18.89
N LYS A 341 0.31 -18.52 -17.79
CA LYS A 341 -0.81 -18.58 -16.87
C LYS A 341 -1.03 -17.25 -16.14
N ALA A 342 0.03 -16.60 -15.67
CA ALA A 342 -0.03 -15.29 -15.01
C ALA A 342 -0.64 -14.24 -15.96
N LEU A 343 -0.15 -14.16 -17.20
CA LEU A 343 -0.68 -13.28 -18.24
C LEU A 343 -2.16 -13.56 -18.53
N LYS A 344 -2.54 -14.84 -18.67
CA LYS A 344 -3.94 -15.22 -18.90
C LYS A 344 -4.85 -14.72 -17.78
N GLU A 345 -4.46 -14.89 -16.52
CA GLU A 345 -5.26 -14.48 -15.36
C GLU A 345 -5.40 -12.96 -15.25
N ILE A 346 -4.29 -12.22 -15.41
CA ILE A 346 -4.28 -10.76 -15.26
C ILE A 346 -4.97 -10.05 -16.43
N LEU A 347 -4.75 -10.51 -17.67
CA LEU A 347 -5.43 -9.96 -18.85
C LEU A 347 -6.93 -10.22 -18.80
N ALA A 348 -7.35 -11.39 -18.33
CA ALA A 348 -8.77 -11.68 -18.12
C ALA A 348 -9.40 -10.77 -17.07
N ALA A 349 -8.67 -10.38 -16.02
CA ALA A 349 -9.15 -9.43 -15.02
C ALA A 349 -9.32 -8.02 -15.59
N LEU A 350 -8.41 -7.58 -16.48
CA LEU A 350 -8.41 -6.26 -17.12
C LEU A 350 -9.55 -6.04 -18.14
N ASN A 351 -10.31 -7.08 -18.48
CA ASN A 351 -11.52 -6.95 -19.31
C ASN A 351 -12.62 -6.13 -18.61
N SER A 352 -12.62 -6.07 -17.27
CA SER A 352 -13.50 -5.16 -16.52
C SER A 352 -12.85 -3.79 -16.38
N GLN A 353 -13.59 -2.73 -16.72
CA GLN A 353 -13.11 -1.35 -16.57
C GLN A 353 -12.76 -0.99 -15.12
N GLU A 354 -13.45 -1.58 -14.14
CA GLU A 354 -13.19 -1.36 -12.71
C GLU A 354 -11.82 -1.89 -12.27
N ASN A 355 -11.27 -2.87 -12.99
CA ASN A 355 -9.96 -3.45 -12.72
C ASN A 355 -8.82 -2.73 -13.46
N GLN A 356 -9.13 -1.69 -14.25
CA GLN A 356 -8.13 -0.92 -15.00
C GLN A 356 -7.44 0.11 -14.12
N VAL A 357 -6.72 -0.39 -13.12
CA VAL A 357 -5.96 0.37 -12.13
C VAL A 357 -4.44 0.20 -12.33
N PRO A 358 -3.61 1.16 -11.87
CA PRO A 358 -2.17 1.15 -12.08
C PRO A 358 -1.48 -0.17 -11.71
N ASP A 359 -1.87 -0.81 -10.60
CA ASP A 359 -1.28 -2.06 -10.12
C ASP A 359 -1.45 -3.21 -11.11
N MET A 360 -2.66 -3.35 -11.66
CA MET A 360 -2.99 -4.39 -12.62
C MET A 360 -2.17 -4.22 -13.91
N PHE A 361 -2.02 -2.99 -14.38
CA PHE A 361 -1.15 -2.68 -15.51
C PHE A 361 0.32 -2.87 -15.19
N GLY A 362 0.75 -2.47 -13.99
CA GLY A 362 2.11 -2.63 -13.50
C GLY A 362 2.52 -4.11 -13.43
N LEU A 363 1.62 -4.99 -13.01
CA LEU A 363 1.87 -6.43 -13.01
C LEU A 363 1.95 -7.00 -14.43
N CYS A 364 1.07 -6.60 -15.35
CA CYS A 364 1.20 -6.97 -16.77
C CYS A 364 2.55 -6.55 -17.34
N GLY A 365 2.92 -5.28 -17.15
CA GLY A 365 4.20 -4.73 -17.58
C GLY A 365 5.38 -5.49 -16.98
N ARG A 366 5.28 -5.85 -15.69
CA ARG A 366 6.30 -6.62 -14.98
C ARG A 366 6.49 -8.01 -15.57
N ILE A 367 5.41 -8.74 -15.84
CA ILE A 367 5.48 -10.10 -16.41
C ILE A 367 6.16 -10.07 -17.78
N TYR A 368 5.77 -9.13 -18.65
CA TYR A 368 6.39 -8.97 -19.96
C TYR A 368 7.85 -8.52 -19.87
N LYS A 369 8.19 -7.61 -18.95
CA LYS A 369 9.58 -7.22 -18.68
C LYS A 369 10.41 -8.42 -18.25
N ASP A 370 9.91 -9.24 -17.33
CA ASP A 370 10.64 -10.41 -16.87
C ASP A 370 10.78 -11.45 -18.02
N LYS A 371 9.79 -11.60 -18.93
CA LYS A 371 9.92 -12.42 -20.17
C LYS A 371 11.03 -11.91 -21.08
N PHE A 372 11.10 -10.60 -21.31
CA PHE A 372 12.16 -9.98 -22.08
C PHE A 372 13.54 -10.24 -21.48
N VAL A 373 13.72 -10.02 -20.18
CA VAL A 373 15.01 -10.25 -19.50
C VAL A 373 15.46 -11.71 -19.62
N GLU A 374 14.55 -12.67 -19.41
CA GLU A 374 14.88 -14.11 -19.48
C GLU A 374 15.14 -14.63 -20.89
N SER A 375 14.61 -13.98 -21.91
CA SER A 375 14.96 -14.28 -23.30
C SER A 375 16.40 -13.88 -23.67
N GLY A 376 17.22 -13.48 -22.69
CA GLY A 376 18.52 -12.87 -22.94
C GLY A 376 18.40 -11.50 -23.62
N HIS A 377 17.26 -10.82 -23.43
CA HIS A 377 16.93 -9.53 -24.04
C HIS A 377 16.67 -9.59 -25.57
N THR A 378 16.12 -10.70 -26.06
CA THR A 378 15.86 -10.90 -27.50
C THR A 378 14.37 -10.84 -27.87
N ASP A 379 13.47 -11.07 -26.91
CA ASP A 379 12.02 -11.01 -27.11
C ASP A 379 11.52 -9.55 -27.14
N MET A 380 11.70 -8.92 -28.29
CA MET A 380 11.29 -7.53 -28.54
C MET A 380 9.77 -7.33 -28.50
N GLU A 381 8.97 -8.39 -28.69
CA GLU A 381 7.52 -8.27 -28.55
C GLU A 381 7.16 -8.13 -27.07
N SER A 382 7.75 -8.94 -26.19
CA SER A 382 7.61 -8.75 -24.74
C SER A 382 8.08 -7.37 -24.29
N LEU A 383 9.17 -6.82 -24.85
CA LEU A 383 9.58 -5.45 -24.57
C LEU A 383 8.48 -4.43 -24.92
N LYS A 384 7.92 -4.51 -26.13
CA LYS A 384 6.83 -3.62 -26.59
C LYS A 384 5.59 -3.74 -25.71
N GLN A 385 5.23 -4.96 -25.31
CA GLN A 385 4.11 -5.19 -24.40
C GLN A 385 4.39 -4.60 -23.02
N ALA A 386 5.60 -4.75 -22.49
CA ALA A 386 5.99 -4.15 -21.21
C ALA A 386 5.85 -2.62 -21.24
N VAL A 387 6.40 -1.99 -22.29
CA VAL A 387 6.27 -0.54 -22.53
C VAL A 387 4.80 -0.14 -22.62
N HIS A 388 3.98 -0.87 -23.37
CA HIS A 388 2.55 -0.59 -23.52
C HIS A 388 1.81 -0.56 -22.18
N TRP A 389 2.02 -1.58 -21.34
CA TRP A 389 1.30 -1.69 -20.07
C TRP A 389 1.76 -0.67 -19.04
N TYR A 390 3.08 -0.44 -18.91
CA TYR A 390 3.57 0.61 -18.02
C TYR A 390 3.14 2.01 -18.48
N ARG A 391 3.12 2.28 -19.79
CA ARG A 391 2.59 3.53 -20.36
C ARG A 391 1.12 3.74 -19.99
N LYS A 392 0.28 2.73 -20.20
CA LYS A 392 -1.14 2.78 -19.79
C LYS A 392 -1.32 3.08 -18.30
N GLY A 393 -0.55 2.39 -17.44
CA GLY A 393 -0.60 2.63 -15.99
C GLY A 393 -0.20 4.06 -15.64
N PHE A 394 0.85 4.58 -16.28
CA PHE A 394 1.35 5.93 -16.06
C PHE A 394 0.41 7.03 -16.56
N GLU A 395 -0.22 6.84 -17.73
CA GLU A 395 -1.23 7.76 -18.30
C GLU A 395 -2.47 7.88 -17.40
N ILE A 396 -2.87 6.78 -16.76
CA ILE A 396 -4.04 6.75 -15.87
C ILE A 396 -3.74 7.42 -14.53
N GLN A 397 -2.61 7.09 -13.92
CA GLN A 397 -2.19 7.68 -12.65
C GLN A 397 -0.67 7.69 -12.58
N PRO A 398 -0.03 8.84 -12.85
CA PRO A 398 1.43 8.95 -12.76
C PRO A 398 1.91 8.61 -11.34
N ASN A 399 2.79 7.63 -11.24
CA ASN A 399 3.41 7.18 -10.01
C ASN A 399 4.85 6.74 -10.27
N GLU A 400 5.64 6.64 -9.20
CA GLU A 400 7.07 6.37 -9.26
C GLU A 400 7.37 4.99 -9.84
N PHE A 401 6.64 3.97 -9.39
CA PHE A 401 6.82 2.59 -9.84
C PHE A 401 6.60 2.43 -11.35
N ALA A 402 5.49 2.94 -11.88
CA ALA A 402 5.18 2.85 -13.30
C ALA A 402 6.12 3.72 -14.13
N GLY A 403 6.42 4.94 -13.68
CA GLY A 403 7.25 5.89 -14.41
C GLY A 403 8.70 5.43 -14.57
N ILE A 404 9.33 4.92 -13.50
CA ILE A 404 10.71 4.41 -13.58
C ILE A 404 10.81 3.20 -14.50
N ASN A 405 9.88 2.25 -14.37
CA ASN A 405 9.90 1.06 -15.22
C ASN A 405 9.65 1.43 -16.68
N LEU A 406 8.73 2.35 -16.96
CA LEU A 406 8.51 2.87 -18.31
C LEU A 406 9.77 3.55 -18.86
N ALA A 407 10.37 4.47 -18.10
CA ALA A 407 11.59 5.18 -18.51
C ALA A 407 12.75 4.21 -18.81
N THR A 408 12.94 3.22 -17.94
CA THR A 408 13.93 2.14 -18.13
C THR A 408 13.67 1.39 -19.43
N LEU A 409 12.42 0.98 -19.68
CA LEU A 409 12.06 0.22 -20.89
C LEU A 409 12.19 1.05 -22.16
N LEU A 410 11.94 2.36 -22.11
CA LEU A 410 12.16 3.26 -23.25
C LEU A 410 13.65 3.34 -23.62
N VAL A 411 14.54 3.41 -22.63
CA VAL A 411 16.00 3.34 -22.87
C VAL A 411 16.38 2.01 -23.51
N ILE A 412 15.81 0.89 -23.02
CA ILE A 412 16.03 -0.44 -23.62
C ILE A 412 15.53 -0.50 -25.07
N ASP A 413 14.40 0.14 -25.37
CA ASP A 413 13.86 0.29 -26.73
C ASP A 413 14.67 1.27 -27.60
N GLY A 414 15.79 1.79 -27.09
CA GLY A 414 16.76 2.58 -27.82
C GLY A 414 16.50 4.08 -27.81
N ASN A 415 15.60 4.57 -26.95
CA ASN A 415 15.40 5.99 -26.71
C ASN A 415 16.62 6.60 -26.01
N ASP A 416 16.93 7.82 -26.42
CA ASP A 416 17.98 8.63 -25.82
C ASP A 416 17.35 9.76 -25.01
N PHE A 417 17.83 10.00 -23.79
CA PHE A 417 17.26 11.00 -22.89
C PHE A 417 17.26 12.40 -23.49
N SER A 418 18.31 12.79 -24.22
CA SER A 418 18.41 14.12 -24.83
C SER A 418 17.46 14.32 -26.01
N LYS A 419 16.93 13.24 -26.59
CA LYS A 419 16.13 13.25 -27.85
C LYS A 419 14.68 12.82 -27.68
N SER A 420 14.35 12.08 -26.62
CA SER A 420 13.02 11.52 -26.40
C SER A 420 12.19 12.44 -25.50
N GLU A 421 11.22 13.15 -26.09
CA GLU A 421 10.29 14.01 -25.36
C GLU A 421 9.48 13.22 -24.33
N GLU A 422 9.08 11.98 -24.66
CA GLU A 422 8.36 11.10 -23.73
C GLU A 422 9.22 10.80 -22.50
N LEU A 423 10.48 10.41 -22.70
CA LEU A 423 11.40 10.08 -21.61
C LEU A 423 11.69 11.30 -20.73
N GLN A 424 11.89 12.47 -21.33
CA GLN A 424 12.06 13.74 -20.61
C GLN A 424 10.83 14.10 -19.79
N HIS A 425 9.63 13.94 -20.37
CA HIS A 425 8.36 14.19 -19.67
C HIS A 425 8.20 13.28 -18.47
N ILE A 426 8.45 11.98 -18.62
CA ILE A 426 8.38 11.00 -17.52
C ILE A 426 9.34 11.40 -16.40
N CYS A 427 10.60 11.69 -16.71
CA CYS A 427 11.59 12.12 -15.71
C CYS A 427 11.21 13.44 -15.03
N MET A 428 10.61 14.40 -15.75
CA MET A 428 10.10 15.64 -15.15
C MET A 428 8.97 15.35 -14.15
N VAL A 429 8.02 14.48 -14.51
CA VAL A 429 6.92 14.08 -13.62
C VAL A 429 7.46 13.34 -12.39
N LEU A 430 8.40 12.41 -12.57
CA LEU A 430 9.07 11.69 -11.48
C LEU A 430 9.83 12.63 -10.54
N ASN A 431 10.60 13.57 -11.08
CA ASN A 431 11.27 14.61 -10.29
C ASN A 431 10.27 15.44 -9.47
N LYS A 432 9.10 15.76 -10.05
CA LYS A 432 8.03 16.46 -9.33
C LYS A 432 7.41 15.59 -8.24
N LEU A 433 7.24 14.29 -8.46
CA LEU A 433 6.72 13.34 -7.46
C LEU A 433 7.68 13.19 -6.29
N ILE A 434 8.96 12.95 -6.55
CA ILE A 434 9.99 12.81 -5.52
C ILE A 434 10.30 14.14 -4.84
N GLY A 435 10.38 15.25 -5.59
CA GLY A 435 10.60 16.58 -5.01
C GLY A 435 9.46 17.03 -4.10
N LYS A 436 8.25 16.49 -4.27
CA LYS A 436 7.15 16.66 -3.31
C LYS A 436 7.36 15.89 -2.00
N LYS A 437 8.29 14.95 -1.89
CA LYS A 437 8.58 14.19 -0.66
C LYS A 437 9.67 14.80 0.21
N GLY A 438 10.51 15.67 -0.37
CA GLY A 438 11.54 16.41 0.35
C GLY A 438 12.88 16.44 -0.40
N SER A 439 13.92 16.94 0.26
CA SER A 439 15.29 16.79 -0.22
C SER A 439 15.78 15.36 -0.02
N LEU A 440 16.78 14.92 -0.79
CA LEU A 440 17.39 13.59 -0.67
C LEU A 440 17.76 13.25 0.78
N SER A 441 18.35 14.20 1.51
CA SER A 441 18.73 14.05 2.92
C SER A 441 17.58 13.84 3.90
N SER A 442 16.35 14.19 3.51
CA SER A 442 15.15 14.02 4.33
C SER A 442 14.34 12.76 3.98
N LEU A 443 14.74 12.03 2.92
CA LEU A 443 14.06 10.80 2.50
C LEU A 443 14.47 9.65 3.43
N THR A 444 13.48 9.04 4.08
CA THR A 444 13.68 7.91 5.00
C THR A 444 13.19 6.58 4.44
N GLU A 445 12.46 6.59 3.33
CA GLU A 445 11.95 5.36 2.70
C GLU A 445 12.88 4.96 1.56
N TYR A 446 13.27 3.69 1.54
CA TYR A 446 14.18 3.16 0.52
C TYR A 446 13.70 3.44 -0.91
N TRP A 447 12.42 3.19 -1.20
CA TRP A 447 11.87 3.35 -2.55
C TRP A 447 11.89 4.80 -3.04
N ASP A 448 11.76 5.78 -2.13
CA ASP A 448 11.88 7.20 -2.47
C ASP A 448 13.32 7.51 -2.94
N VAL A 449 14.31 7.00 -2.20
CA VAL A 449 15.74 7.18 -2.52
C VAL A 449 16.13 6.41 -3.79
N ALA A 450 15.67 5.16 -3.95
CA ALA A 450 15.92 4.34 -5.13
C ALA A 450 15.35 4.98 -6.40
N THR A 451 14.13 5.52 -6.34
CA THR A 451 13.54 6.26 -7.46
C THR A 451 14.38 7.50 -7.79
N PHE A 452 14.82 8.26 -6.78
CA PHE A 452 15.71 9.41 -7.00
C PHE A 452 17.03 9.00 -7.67
N PHE A 453 17.64 7.92 -7.19
CA PHE A 453 18.85 7.33 -7.75
C PHE A 453 18.66 6.97 -9.23
N GLU A 454 17.60 6.24 -9.57
CA GLU A 454 17.29 5.84 -10.95
C GLU A 454 17.02 7.04 -11.87
N ILE A 455 16.33 8.09 -11.40
CA ILE A 455 16.16 9.33 -12.17
C ILE A 455 17.51 9.98 -12.47
N CYS A 456 18.41 10.05 -11.47
CA CYS A 456 19.74 10.63 -11.65
C CYS A 456 20.57 9.83 -12.67
N VAL A 457 20.49 8.49 -12.62
CA VAL A 457 21.14 7.63 -13.60
C VAL A 457 20.56 7.83 -15.00
N LEU A 458 19.23 7.91 -15.13
CA LEU A 458 18.54 8.18 -16.40
C LEU A 458 18.97 9.52 -17.02
N ALA A 459 19.17 10.54 -16.19
CA ALA A 459 19.60 11.88 -16.59
C ALA A 459 21.13 12.07 -16.66
N GLU A 460 21.92 11.02 -16.40
CA GLU A 460 23.39 11.05 -16.38
C GLU A 460 23.98 12.04 -15.34
N ASP A 461 23.23 12.35 -14.29
CA ASP A 461 23.69 13.14 -13.13
C ASP A 461 24.36 12.21 -12.10
N PHE A 462 25.53 11.69 -12.44
CA PHE A 462 26.25 10.72 -11.61
C PHE A 462 26.66 11.29 -10.24
N ALA A 463 26.91 12.59 -10.15
CA ALA A 463 27.20 13.25 -8.88
C ALA A 463 26.04 13.12 -7.88
N LYS A 464 24.79 13.30 -8.33
CA LYS A 464 23.60 13.06 -7.48
C LYS A 464 23.30 11.57 -7.31
N ALA A 465 23.58 10.74 -8.32
CA ALA A 465 23.42 9.29 -8.19
C ALA A 465 24.31 8.72 -7.08
N ILE A 466 25.56 9.18 -6.97
CA ILE A 466 26.48 8.79 -5.88
C ILE A 466 25.92 9.18 -4.51
N GLN A 467 25.40 10.39 -4.36
CA GLN A 467 24.80 10.82 -3.09
C GLN A 467 23.59 9.95 -2.71
N ALA A 468 22.78 9.58 -3.71
CA ALA A 468 21.63 8.71 -3.50
C ALA A 468 22.05 7.27 -3.17
N ALA A 469 23.11 6.76 -3.79
CA ALA A 469 23.72 5.48 -3.44
C ALA A 469 24.18 5.46 -1.97
N GLU A 470 24.86 6.50 -1.50
CA GLU A 470 25.25 6.61 -0.09
C GLU A 470 24.04 6.60 0.86
N CYS A 471 22.95 7.27 0.49
CA CYS A 471 21.69 7.21 1.24
C CYS A 471 21.07 5.81 1.22
N MET A 472 21.06 5.12 0.06
CA MET A 472 20.57 3.74 -0.05
C MET A 472 21.33 2.78 0.86
N PHE A 473 22.66 2.92 0.91
CA PHE A 473 23.52 2.16 1.81
C PHE A 473 23.14 2.37 3.29
N LYS A 474 22.97 3.63 3.71
CA LYS A 474 22.61 3.98 5.09
C LYS A 474 21.23 3.47 5.52
N LEU A 475 20.29 3.32 4.58
CA LEU A 475 18.93 2.84 4.87
C LEU A 475 18.85 1.33 5.13
N ASN A 476 19.90 0.56 4.81
CA ASN A 476 20.01 -0.88 5.07
C ASN A 476 18.73 -1.67 4.72
N ALA A 477 18.24 -1.48 3.49
CA ALA A 477 17.03 -2.13 3.02
C ALA A 477 17.23 -3.64 2.80
N PRO A 478 16.14 -4.44 2.80
CA PRO A 478 16.23 -5.87 2.49
C PRO A 478 16.90 -6.13 1.12
N PRO A 479 17.69 -7.22 0.97
CA PRO A 479 18.43 -7.49 -0.27
C PRO A 479 17.57 -7.48 -1.55
N TRP A 480 16.31 -7.90 -1.45
CA TRP A 480 15.40 -7.93 -2.60
C TRP A 480 15.00 -6.54 -3.11
N HIS A 481 14.99 -5.52 -2.24
CA HIS A 481 14.83 -4.13 -2.66
C HIS A 481 15.98 -3.71 -3.58
N LEU A 482 17.20 -3.94 -3.09
CA LEU A 482 18.44 -3.61 -3.81
C LEU A 482 18.54 -4.35 -5.13
N LYS A 483 18.25 -5.66 -5.14
CA LYS A 483 18.24 -6.50 -6.36
C LYS A 483 17.32 -5.93 -7.45
N SER A 484 16.16 -5.37 -7.08
CA SER A 484 15.25 -4.76 -8.04
C SER A 484 15.81 -3.48 -8.65
N THR A 485 16.34 -2.58 -7.82
CA THR A 485 16.90 -1.29 -8.26
C THR A 485 18.14 -1.50 -9.13
N ILE A 486 19.07 -2.35 -8.69
CA ILE A 486 20.29 -2.66 -9.44
C ILE A 486 19.96 -3.34 -10.77
N GLY A 487 18.98 -4.26 -10.80
CA GLY A 487 18.52 -4.86 -12.04
C GLY A 487 18.04 -3.84 -13.07
N ASN A 488 17.38 -2.75 -12.65
CA ASN A 488 17.02 -1.66 -13.57
C ASN A 488 18.25 -0.88 -14.07
N ILE A 489 19.16 -0.53 -13.17
CA ILE A 489 20.39 0.20 -13.54
C ILE A 489 21.26 -0.60 -14.50
N SER A 490 21.42 -1.90 -14.27
CA SER A 490 22.18 -2.79 -15.17
C SER A 490 21.56 -2.82 -16.57
N LEU A 491 20.23 -2.81 -16.68
CA LEU A 491 19.54 -2.72 -17.96
C LEU A 491 19.77 -1.36 -18.63
N ILE A 492 19.66 -0.25 -17.89
CA ILE A 492 19.93 1.09 -18.41
C ILE A 492 21.37 1.17 -18.95
N ASN A 493 22.36 0.76 -18.16
CA ASN A 493 23.77 0.80 -18.56
C ASN A 493 24.06 -0.05 -19.80
N ARG A 494 23.43 -1.23 -19.91
CA ARG A 494 23.62 -2.14 -21.03
C ARG A 494 23.05 -1.62 -22.35
N PHE A 495 21.90 -0.97 -22.32
CA PHE A 495 21.18 -0.54 -23.52
C PHE A 495 21.38 0.93 -23.88
N ARG A 496 21.95 1.73 -22.97
CA ARG A 496 22.32 3.11 -23.23
C ARG A 496 23.36 3.18 -24.36
N LYS A 497 23.02 3.94 -25.40
CA LYS A 497 23.95 4.27 -26.47
C LYS A 497 24.98 5.26 -25.95
N ARG A 498 26.26 4.98 -26.19
CA ARG A 498 27.36 5.92 -25.95
C ARG A 498 28.01 6.27 -27.29
N PRO A 499 28.50 7.51 -27.47
CA PRO A 499 29.34 7.86 -28.60
C PRO A 499 30.59 6.97 -28.68
N ASP A 500 31.12 6.75 -29.88
CA ASP A 500 32.31 5.92 -30.09
C ASP A 500 33.57 6.49 -29.39
N ASP A 501 33.61 7.80 -29.18
CA ASP A 501 34.69 8.53 -28.51
C ASP A 501 34.43 8.79 -27.02
N TYR A 502 33.45 8.09 -26.43
CA TYR A 502 33.05 8.29 -25.04
C TYR A 502 34.20 8.05 -24.07
N LYS A 503 34.48 9.04 -23.23
CA LYS A 503 35.39 8.94 -22.09
C LYS A 503 34.59 9.00 -20.81
N MET A 504 34.72 7.96 -20.00
CA MET A 504 34.04 7.89 -18.70
C MET A 504 34.54 9.01 -17.79
N PRO A 505 33.66 9.90 -17.30
CA PRO A 505 34.05 10.93 -16.34
C PRO A 505 34.33 10.31 -14.97
N PRO A 506 35.14 10.95 -14.11
CA PRO A 506 35.48 10.45 -12.77
C PRO A 506 34.25 10.15 -11.90
N GLU A 507 33.19 10.96 -12.02
CA GLU A 507 31.93 10.76 -11.32
C GLU A 507 31.24 9.48 -11.78
N GLU A 508 31.35 9.11 -13.06
CA GLU A 508 30.81 7.84 -13.51
C GLU A 508 31.66 6.66 -13.01
N GLU A 509 32.99 6.78 -12.95
CA GLU A 509 33.86 5.73 -12.37
C GLU A 509 33.47 5.42 -10.92
N MET A 510 33.27 6.44 -10.10
CA MET A 510 32.82 6.29 -8.71
C MET A 510 31.40 5.71 -8.64
N PHE A 511 30.52 6.08 -9.57
CA PHE A 511 29.20 5.48 -9.67
C PHE A 511 29.26 3.98 -10.03
N GLN A 512 30.16 3.57 -10.93
CA GLN A 512 30.35 2.16 -11.26
C GLN A 512 30.85 1.37 -10.05
N TRP A 513 31.73 1.95 -9.22
CA TRP A 513 32.12 1.33 -7.95
C TRP A 513 30.92 1.12 -7.01
N TRP A 514 30.00 2.09 -6.88
CA TRP A 514 28.77 1.89 -6.10
C TRP A 514 27.88 0.79 -6.68
N LEU A 515 27.80 0.70 -8.01
CA LEU A 515 27.05 -0.34 -8.69
C LEU A 515 27.65 -1.73 -8.42
N GLU A 516 28.98 -1.87 -8.52
CA GLU A 516 29.72 -3.08 -8.16
C GLU A 516 29.49 -3.46 -6.69
N TYR A 517 29.65 -2.50 -5.77
CA TYR A 517 29.37 -2.70 -4.35
C TYR A 517 27.96 -3.25 -4.10
N PHE A 518 26.95 -2.66 -4.73
CA PHE A 518 25.58 -3.14 -4.59
C PHE A 518 25.29 -4.45 -5.31
N MET A 519 25.95 -4.72 -6.45
CA MET A 519 25.87 -6.01 -7.14
C MET A 519 26.43 -7.11 -6.25
N GLU A 520 27.61 -6.93 -5.65
CA GLU A 520 28.17 -7.89 -4.69
C GLU A 520 27.32 -8.03 -3.43
N ALA A 521 26.72 -6.94 -2.94
CA ALA A 521 25.81 -7.02 -1.80
C ALA A 521 24.53 -7.84 -2.09
N VAL A 522 24.15 -8.02 -3.36
CA VAL A 522 23.01 -8.85 -3.78
C VAL A 522 23.42 -10.21 -4.36
N GLU A 523 24.64 -10.35 -4.85
CA GLU A 523 25.24 -11.58 -5.38
C GLU A 523 25.96 -12.33 -4.26
N GLN A 524 25.36 -13.43 -3.80
CA GLN A 524 25.76 -14.11 -2.57
C GLN A 524 26.90 -15.13 -2.74
N ASN A 525 27.63 -15.09 -3.87
CA ASN A 525 28.76 -15.98 -4.14
C ASN A 525 30.08 -15.28 -3.78
N VAL A 526 30.38 -15.24 -2.48
CA VAL A 526 31.65 -14.68 -1.96
C VAL A 526 32.85 -15.59 -2.23
N GLU A 527 32.60 -16.86 -2.60
CA GLU A 527 33.65 -17.88 -2.76
C GLU A 527 34.59 -17.63 -3.95
N ASP A 528 34.15 -16.87 -4.97
CA ASP A 528 34.93 -16.54 -6.17
C ASP A 528 35.40 -15.06 -6.22
N ALA A 529 35.11 -14.26 -5.18
CA ALA A 529 35.42 -12.84 -5.16
C ALA A 529 36.92 -12.59 -4.83
N ILE A 530 37.68 -12.07 -5.80
CA ILE A 530 39.12 -11.76 -5.65
C ILE A 530 39.33 -10.40 -4.95
N ARG A 531 38.31 -9.54 -4.89
CA ARG A 531 38.35 -8.19 -4.32
C ARG A 531 37.03 -7.90 -3.60
N PHE A 532 37.10 -7.09 -2.54
CA PHE A 532 35.94 -6.49 -1.89
C PHE A 532 35.97 -4.98 -2.18
N PRO A 533 34.92 -4.42 -2.80
CA PRO A 533 34.83 -3.02 -3.21
C PRO A 533 34.80 -2.07 -2.02
#